data_AF-A0A176JTP8-F1
#
_entry.id   AF-A0A176JTP8-F1
#
_cell.length_a   1.000
_cell.length_b   1.000
_cell.length_c   1.000
_cell.angle_alpha   90.00
_cell.angle_beta   90.00
_cell.angle_gamma   90.00
#
_symmetry.space_group_name_H-M   'P 1'
#
loop_
_entity.id
_entity.type
_entity.pdbx_description
1 polymer ?
#
loop_
_entity_poly.entity_id
_entity_poly.type
_entity_poly.pdbx_seq_one_letter_code
_entity_poly.pdbx_strand_id
1 'polypeptide(L)'
;MEGLDNSDQFTFRTKGLRNLIREFTKIYTNHGNIAINATAGFKAQTSFALIFGFMMKVPVYYRYESFSKAMEIPPLPVNFEFSHWIENKDVFDLLEFGELTYDECLKAKNTDKSSFDNTINNLRMFLDIETIEGEKYIALNPIGELYVFATRTQLNETARQISLAESSVPIDKRFISNESEEHSKKFINKHWSDLRKIIELPFIEKIITSGYSDKFDRHRITAKKIEDGKLKIQFSRKGGELYMVAETTAKNDLELAYVISVIEGCNI
;
A
#
# COMPACT_ATOMS: atom_id res chain seq x y z
N MET A 1 16.38 -15.08 -15.80
CA MET A 1 15.86 -14.50 -14.54
C MET A 1 16.02 -15.55 -13.46
N GLU A 2 16.52 -15.17 -12.29
CA GLU A 2 16.78 -16.11 -11.20
C GLU A 2 15.51 -16.81 -10.75
N GLY A 3 15.59 -18.14 -10.62
CA GLY A 3 14.49 -18.99 -10.14
C GLY A 3 13.33 -19.17 -11.10
N LEU A 4 13.39 -18.62 -12.33
CA LEU A 4 12.31 -18.73 -13.32
C LEU A 4 12.60 -19.83 -14.35
N ASP A 5 12.81 -21.06 -13.88
CA ASP A 5 13.01 -22.26 -14.71
C ASP A 5 12.30 -23.48 -14.11
N ASN A 6 12.40 -24.63 -14.75
CA ASN A 6 11.73 -25.86 -14.34
C ASN A 6 12.59 -26.79 -13.47
N SER A 7 13.69 -26.30 -12.90
CA SER A 7 14.59 -27.11 -12.07
C SER A 7 14.01 -27.41 -10.68
N ASP A 8 13.34 -26.43 -10.08
CA ASP A 8 12.72 -26.56 -8.76
C ASP A 8 11.37 -25.84 -8.71
N GLN A 9 10.31 -26.61 -8.49
CA GLN A 9 8.94 -26.09 -8.46
C GLN A 9 8.73 -25.04 -7.37
N PHE A 10 9.37 -25.24 -6.22
CA PHE A 10 9.26 -24.34 -5.08
C PHE A 10 9.86 -22.98 -5.41
N THR A 11 11.12 -22.96 -5.85
CA THR A 11 11.84 -21.75 -6.27
C THR A 11 11.13 -21.06 -7.44
N PHE A 12 10.60 -21.82 -8.41
CA PHE A 12 9.80 -21.27 -9.50
C PHE A 12 8.61 -20.45 -8.98
N ARG A 13 7.84 -21.03 -8.06
CA ARG A 13 6.65 -20.40 -7.50
C ARG A 13 6.99 -19.21 -6.61
N THR A 14 7.90 -19.39 -5.65
CA THR A 14 8.12 -18.44 -4.55
C THR A 14 9.10 -17.32 -4.88
N LYS A 15 10.02 -17.54 -5.83
CA LYS A 15 11.03 -16.54 -6.25
C LYS A 15 10.89 -16.17 -7.71
N GLY A 16 10.88 -17.16 -8.61
CA GLY A 16 10.87 -16.95 -10.06
C GLY A 16 9.72 -16.07 -10.52
N LEU A 17 8.49 -16.42 -10.15
CA LEU A 17 7.30 -15.66 -10.55
C LEU A 17 7.25 -14.25 -9.93
N ARG A 18 7.73 -14.06 -8.70
CA ARG A 18 7.82 -12.70 -8.10
C ARG A 18 8.83 -11.84 -8.83
N ASN A 19 10.00 -12.40 -9.15
CA ASN A 19 11.01 -11.74 -9.96
C ASN A 19 10.48 -11.37 -11.35
N LEU A 20 9.60 -12.20 -11.93
CA LEU A 20 8.95 -11.90 -13.20
C LEU A 20 8.10 -10.64 -13.10
N ILE A 21 7.27 -10.54 -12.07
CA ILE A 21 6.46 -9.35 -11.83
C ILE A 21 7.35 -8.12 -11.63
N ARG A 22 8.40 -8.21 -10.81
CA ARG A 22 9.34 -7.11 -10.58
C ARG A 22 10.04 -6.62 -11.86
N GLU A 23 10.32 -7.53 -12.80
CA GLU A 23 10.87 -7.11 -14.09
C GLU A 23 9.80 -6.44 -14.96
N PHE A 24 8.54 -6.90 -14.93
CA PHE A 24 7.45 -6.20 -15.62
C PHE A 24 7.26 -4.78 -15.10
N THR A 25 7.25 -4.59 -13.77
CA THR A 25 7.10 -3.26 -13.16
C THR A 25 8.26 -2.33 -13.52
N LYS A 26 9.48 -2.85 -13.55
CA LYS A 26 10.68 -2.12 -13.98
C LYS A 26 10.61 -1.72 -15.45
N ILE A 27 10.24 -2.63 -16.35
CA ILE A 27 10.07 -2.32 -17.78
C ILE A 27 8.99 -1.26 -17.96
N TYR A 28 7.83 -1.43 -17.32
CA TYR A 28 6.75 -0.46 -17.39
C TYR A 28 7.16 0.94 -16.91
N THR A 29 7.90 1.03 -15.82
CA THR A 29 8.34 2.33 -15.28
C THR A 29 9.36 3.03 -16.18
N ASN A 30 10.20 2.27 -16.87
CA ASN A 30 11.28 2.81 -17.70
C ASN A 30 10.86 3.10 -19.16
N HIS A 31 9.67 2.67 -19.57
CA HIS A 31 9.22 2.75 -20.96
C HIS A 31 7.78 3.24 -21.05
N GLY A 32 7.52 4.28 -21.85
CA GLY A 32 6.16 4.84 -21.98
C GLY A 32 5.23 4.02 -22.87
N ASN A 33 5.63 3.76 -24.12
CA ASN A 33 4.79 3.06 -25.10
C ASN A 33 5.19 1.58 -25.16
N ILE A 34 4.47 0.75 -24.40
CA ILE A 34 4.73 -0.69 -24.34
C ILE A 34 3.52 -1.51 -24.79
N ALA A 35 3.80 -2.72 -25.28
CA ALA A 35 2.83 -3.75 -25.58
C ALA A 35 3.41 -5.10 -25.19
N ILE A 36 2.55 -6.03 -24.75
CA ILE A 36 2.97 -7.35 -24.28
C ILE A 36 2.72 -8.37 -25.38
N ASN A 37 3.72 -9.18 -25.70
CA ASN A 37 3.54 -10.36 -26.54
C ASN A 37 3.51 -11.62 -25.65
N ALA A 38 2.33 -12.17 -25.42
CA ALA A 38 2.09 -13.34 -24.59
C ALA A 38 2.10 -14.67 -25.38
N THR A 39 2.70 -14.71 -26.57
CA THR A 39 2.71 -15.91 -27.44
C THR A 39 3.56 -17.06 -26.89
N ALA A 40 4.71 -16.75 -26.31
CA ALA A 40 5.71 -17.73 -25.88
C ALA A 40 5.96 -17.67 -24.37
N GLY A 41 6.59 -18.72 -23.85
CA GLY A 41 6.89 -18.88 -22.42
C GLY A 41 6.01 -19.94 -21.76
N PHE A 42 6.28 -20.20 -20.48
CA PHE A 42 5.45 -21.11 -19.68
C PHE A 42 4.06 -20.50 -19.46
N LYS A 43 3.04 -21.37 -19.36
CA LYS A 43 1.64 -20.94 -19.17
C LYS A 43 1.45 -20.02 -17.96
N ALA A 44 2.21 -20.24 -16.89
CA ALA A 44 2.18 -19.34 -15.74
C ALA A 44 2.71 -17.94 -16.09
N GLN A 45 3.84 -17.85 -16.79
CA GLN A 45 4.43 -16.58 -17.23
C GLN A 45 3.49 -15.80 -18.14
N THR A 46 2.89 -16.48 -19.13
CA THR A 46 1.93 -15.85 -20.04
C THR A 46 0.68 -15.39 -19.30
N SER A 47 0.18 -16.18 -18.34
CA SER A 47 -0.95 -15.78 -17.49
C SER A 47 -0.66 -14.52 -16.68
N PHE A 48 0.52 -14.42 -16.06
CA PHE A 48 0.92 -13.19 -15.34
C PHE A 48 1.14 -12.00 -16.26
N ALA A 49 1.62 -12.22 -17.49
CA ALA A 49 1.74 -11.16 -18.48
C ALA A 49 0.37 -10.62 -18.91
N LEU A 50 -0.64 -11.50 -19.07
CA LEU A 50 -2.02 -11.08 -19.30
C LEU A 50 -2.58 -10.27 -18.13
N ILE A 51 -2.44 -10.79 -16.90
CA ILE A 51 -2.93 -10.11 -15.69
C ILE A 51 -2.28 -8.73 -15.60
N PHE A 52 -0.94 -8.65 -15.69
CA PHE A 52 -0.21 -7.38 -15.67
C PHE A 52 -0.75 -6.41 -16.73
N GLY A 53 -0.92 -6.87 -17.97
CA GLY A 53 -1.46 -6.04 -19.05
C GLY A 53 -2.85 -5.48 -18.73
N PHE A 54 -3.73 -6.30 -18.15
CA PHE A 54 -5.05 -5.85 -17.74
C PHE A 54 -4.98 -4.85 -16.57
N MET A 55 -4.16 -5.10 -15.54
CA MET A 55 -4.05 -4.18 -14.38
C MET A 55 -3.46 -2.83 -14.78
N MET A 56 -2.46 -2.84 -15.66
CA MET A 56 -1.69 -1.66 -16.05
C MET A 56 -2.21 -0.98 -17.32
N LYS A 57 -3.32 -1.48 -17.89
CA LYS A 57 -3.92 -1.01 -19.15
C LYS A 57 -2.91 -1.03 -20.30
N VAL A 58 -2.06 -2.06 -20.36
CA VAL A 58 -1.09 -2.30 -21.42
C VAL A 58 -1.68 -3.29 -22.43
N PRO A 59 -1.69 -2.98 -23.74
CA PRO A 59 -2.18 -3.89 -24.76
C PRO A 59 -1.43 -5.23 -24.75
N VAL A 60 -2.17 -6.34 -24.75
CA VAL A 60 -1.60 -7.70 -24.77
C VAL A 60 -1.94 -8.36 -26.09
N TYR A 61 -0.94 -8.92 -26.75
CA TYR A 61 -1.06 -9.63 -28.01
C TYR A 61 -0.70 -11.09 -27.85
N TYR A 62 -1.43 -11.95 -28.54
CA TYR A 62 -1.17 -13.39 -28.61
C TYR A 62 -1.26 -13.85 -30.05
N ARG A 63 -0.36 -14.73 -30.48
CA ARG A 63 -0.45 -15.40 -31.78
C ARG A 63 -0.60 -16.90 -31.56
N TYR A 64 -1.75 -17.43 -31.96
CA TYR A 64 -1.93 -18.88 -32.03
C TYR A 64 -1.01 -19.47 -33.10
N GLU A 65 -0.45 -20.67 -32.88
CA GLU A 65 0.61 -21.24 -33.73
C GLU A 65 0.25 -21.32 -35.21
N SER A 66 -1.01 -21.62 -35.52
CA SER A 66 -1.50 -21.71 -36.91
C SER A 66 -1.83 -20.36 -37.56
N PHE A 67 -1.79 -19.25 -36.81
CA PHE A 67 -2.17 -17.93 -37.31
C PHE A 67 -0.96 -17.15 -37.79
N SER A 68 -1.11 -16.43 -38.92
CA SER A 68 -0.05 -15.59 -39.49
C SER A 68 0.12 -14.25 -38.77
N LYS A 69 -0.86 -13.82 -37.99
CA LYS A 69 -0.87 -12.53 -37.27
C LYS A 69 -1.22 -12.72 -35.80
N ALA A 70 -0.61 -11.89 -34.95
CA ALA A 70 -1.03 -11.77 -33.57
C ALA A 70 -2.38 -11.04 -33.48
N MET A 71 -3.18 -11.41 -32.50
CA MET A 71 -4.42 -10.73 -32.15
C MET A 71 -4.26 -10.04 -30.80
N GLU A 72 -4.87 -8.88 -30.65
CA GLU A 72 -4.99 -8.23 -29.35
C GLU A 72 -5.98 -9.00 -28.48
N ILE A 73 -5.59 -9.28 -27.24
CA ILE A 73 -6.44 -9.86 -26.23
C ILE A 73 -7.22 -8.70 -25.59
N PRO A 74 -8.56 -8.67 -25.71
CA PRO A 74 -9.36 -7.61 -25.10
C PRO A 74 -9.20 -7.66 -23.57
N PRO A 75 -9.06 -6.49 -22.91
CA PRO A 75 -8.95 -6.45 -21.47
C PRO A 75 -10.26 -6.86 -20.80
N LEU A 76 -10.16 -7.47 -19.62
CA LEU A 76 -11.32 -7.73 -18.78
C LEU A 76 -11.88 -6.39 -18.26
N PRO A 77 -13.21 -6.18 -18.26
CA PRO A 77 -13.85 -4.96 -17.73
C PRO A 77 -13.93 -5.02 -16.20
N VAL A 78 -12.80 -5.26 -15.54
CA VAL A 78 -12.68 -5.37 -14.08
C VAL A 78 -11.72 -4.30 -13.57
N ASN A 79 -12.12 -3.60 -12.52
CA ASN A 79 -11.25 -2.68 -11.81
C ASN A 79 -10.71 -3.36 -10.55
N PHE A 80 -9.50 -3.00 -10.15
CA PHE A 80 -8.93 -3.49 -8.90
C PHE A 80 -9.52 -2.72 -7.72
N GLU A 81 -9.86 -3.44 -6.67
CA GLU A 81 -10.38 -2.87 -5.44
C GLU A 81 -9.21 -2.43 -4.55
N PHE A 82 -9.14 -1.15 -4.20
CA PHE A 82 -8.05 -0.60 -3.38
C PHE A 82 -8.28 -0.72 -1.87
N SER A 83 -9.48 -1.14 -1.44
CA SER A 83 -9.85 -1.27 -0.02
C SER A 83 -8.82 -2.08 0.77
N HIS A 84 -8.43 -3.25 0.24
CA HIS A 84 -7.47 -4.15 0.87
C HIS A 84 -6.11 -3.47 1.08
N TRP A 85 -5.62 -2.74 0.07
CA TRP A 85 -4.40 -1.93 0.18
C TRP A 85 -4.56 -0.83 1.23
N ILE A 86 -5.62 -0.04 1.18
CA ILE A 86 -5.84 1.10 2.09
C ILE A 86 -5.89 0.64 3.55
N GLU A 87 -6.62 -0.43 3.81
CA GLU A 87 -6.82 -0.98 5.16
C GLU A 87 -5.55 -1.64 5.72
N ASN A 88 -4.73 -2.23 4.84
CA ASN A 88 -3.61 -3.08 5.22
C ASN A 88 -2.26 -2.62 4.64
N LYS A 89 -2.14 -1.34 4.27
CA LYS A 89 -0.96 -0.75 3.63
C LYS A 89 0.31 -1.07 4.38
N ASP A 90 0.25 -0.99 5.70
CA ASP A 90 1.36 -1.31 6.59
C ASP A 90 1.84 -2.77 6.49
N VAL A 91 0.96 -3.75 6.25
CA VAL A 91 1.38 -5.14 5.98
C VAL A 91 2.08 -5.24 4.64
N PHE A 92 1.47 -4.64 3.61
CA PHE A 92 2.05 -4.68 2.28
C PHE A 92 3.42 -4.00 2.21
N ASP A 93 3.55 -2.83 2.84
CA ASP A 93 4.81 -2.09 2.92
C ASP A 93 5.89 -2.89 3.68
N LEU A 94 5.52 -3.65 4.72
CA LEU A 94 6.46 -4.53 5.44
C LEU A 94 6.99 -5.65 4.55
N LEU A 95 6.10 -6.28 3.77
CA LEU A 95 6.41 -7.46 2.96
C LEU A 95 6.97 -7.14 1.57
N GLU A 96 6.95 -5.88 1.16
CA GLU A 96 7.54 -5.45 -0.12
C GLU A 96 9.06 -5.65 -0.14
N PHE A 97 9.72 -5.51 1.01
CA PHE A 97 11.17 -5.65 1.14
C PHE A 97 11.65 -7.11 1.23
N GLY A 98 10.75 -8.09 1.29
CA GLY A 98 11.08 -9.50 1.39
C GLY A 98 10.11 -10.30 2.22
N GLU A 99 10.47 -11.54 2.51
CA GLU A 99 9.82 -12.36 3.51
C GLU A 99 10.15 -11.89 4.94
N LEU A 100 9.20 -12.08 5.84
CA LEU A 100 9.37 -11.87 7.28
C LEU A 100 8.78 -13.07 8.01
N THR A 101 9.29 -13.34 9.21
CA THR A 101 8.62 -14.29 10.09
C THR A 101 7.26 -13.73 10.54
N TYR A 102 6.34 -14.63 10.89
CA TYR A 102 5.04 -14.27 11.45
C TYR A 102 5.20 -13.39 12.69
N ASP A 103 6.15 -13.71 13.58
CA ASP A 103 6.38 -12.97 14.82
C ASP A 103 6.98 -11.58 14.57
N GLU A 104 7.86 -11.44 13.58
CA GLU A 104 8.37 -10.13 13.15
C GLU A 104 7.25 -9.25 12.59
N CYS A 105 6.38 -9.81 11.73
CA CYS A 105 5.23 -9.09 11.20
C CYS A 105 4.25 -8.68 12.31
N LEU A 106 3.90 -9.61 13.22
CA LEU A 106 3.00 -9.36 14.35
C LEU A 106 3.54 -8.24 15.23
N LYS A 107 4.83 -8.30 15.57
CA LYS A 107 5.52 -7.27 16.36
C LYS A 107 5.54 -5.92 15.65
N ALA A 108 5.78 -5.90 14.34
CA ALA A 108 5.79 -4.67 13.56
C ALA A 108 4.40 -4.03 13.44
N LYS A 109 3.34 -4.85 13.33
CA LYS A 109 1.94 -4.41 13.30
C LYS A 109 1.45 -3.89 14.64
N ASN A 110 2.10 -4.28 15.74
CA ASN A 110 1.79 -3.83 17.10
C ASN A 110 0.30 -4.06 17.45
N THR A 111 -0.18 -5.28 17.21
CA THR A 111 -1.56 -5.71 17.48
C THR A 111 -1.55 -7.05 18.21
N ASP A 112 -2.68 -7.45 18.79
CA ASP A 112 -2.82 -8.79 19.33
C ASP A 112 -2.85 -9.86 18.23
N LYS A 113 -2.53 -11.10 18.63
CA LYS A 113 -2.44 -12.25 17.74
C LYS A 113 -3.73 -12.51 16.96
N SER A 114 -4.90 -12.40 17.60
CA SER A 114 -6.17 -12.70 16.96
C SER A 114 -6.51 -11.70 15.86
N SER A 115 -6.28 -10.40 16.12
CA SER A 115 -6.47 -9.35 15.13
C SER A 115 -5.49 -9.49 13.95
N PHE A 116 -4.25 -9.89 14.23
CA PHE A 116 -3.26 -10.15 13.19
C PHE A 116 -3.62 -11.38 12.35
N ASP A 117 -4.06 -12.48 12.97
CA ASP A 117 -4.51 -13.67 12.24
C ASP A 117 -5.67 -13.36 11.30
N ASN A 118 -6.63 -12.54 11.74
CA ASN A 118 -7.72 -12.07 10.87
C ASN A 118 -7.19 -11.24 9.69
N THR A 119 -6.22 -10.36 9.94
CA THR A 119 -5.56 -9.56 8.89
C THR A 119 -4.92 -10.47 7.84
N ILE A 120 -4.11 -11.44 8.28
CA ILE A 120 -3.42 -12.37 7.38
C ILE A 120 -4.41 -13.24 6.60
N ASN A 121 -5.49 -13.70 7.24
CA ASN A 121 -6.53 -14.47 6.57
C ASN A 121 -7.25 -13.67 5.47
N ASN A 122 -7.53 -12.39 5.73
CA ASN A 122 -8.14 -11.49 4.74
C ASN A 122 -7.20 -11.23 3.56
N LEU A 123 -5.89 -11.22 3.80
CA LEU A 123 -4.88 -10.97 2.77
C LEU A 123 -4.36 -12.24 2.10
N ARG A 124 -4.88 -13.43 2.43
CA ARG A 124 -4.33 -14.74 2.00
C ARG A 124 -4.11 -14.87 0.48
N MET A 125 -4.88 -14.16 -0.34
CA MET A 125 -4.75 -14.23 -1.79
C MET A 125 -3.53 -13.48 -2.33
N PHE A 126 -2.96 -12.59 -1.54
CA PHE A 126 -1.78 -11.80 -1.85
C PHE A 126 -0.50 -12.36 -1.22
N LEU A 127 -0.63 -13.35 -0.33
CA LEU A 127 0.44 -13.85 0.51
C LEU A 127 0.77 -15.31 0.19
N ASP A 128 2.06 -15.65 0.24
CA ASP A 128 2.53 -17.02 0.46
C ASP A 128 2.93 -17.14 1.93
N ILE A 129 2.50 -18.23 2.58
CA ILE A 129 2.80 -18.53 3.99
C ILE A 129 3.36 -19.94 4.05
N GLU A 130 4.57 -20.06 4.56
CA GLU A 130 5.31 -21.32 4.58
C GLU A 130 5.95 -21.56 5.95
N THR A 131 6.03 -22.82 6.36
CA THR A 131 6.71 -23.20 7.61
C THR A 131 8.07 -23.79 7.28
N ILE A 132 9.14 -23.15 7.74
CA ILE A 132 10.53 -23.56 7.54
C ILE A 132 11.15 -23.76 8.93
N GLU A 133 11.64 -24.97 9.21
CA GLU A 133 12.26 -25.31 10.51
C GLU A 133 11.37 -25.02 11.74
N GLY A 134 10.04 -25.07 11.57
CA GLY A 134 9.06 -24.80 12.64
C GLY A 134 8.62 -23.33 12.73
N GLU A 135 9.30 -22.43 12.02
CA GLU A 135 8.98 -21.00 11.95
C GLU A 135 8.11 -20.69 10.74
N LYS A 136 7.09 -19.84 10.92
CA LYS A 136 6.22 -19.41 9.82
C LYS A 136 6.77 -18.15 9.17
N TYR A 137 7.00 -18.22 7.86
CA TYR A 137 7.39 -17.10 7.02
C TYR A 137 6.20 -16.63 6.18
N ILE A 138 6.11 -15.31 6.01
CA ILE A 138 5.08 -14.64 5.22
C ILE A 138 5.80 -13.80 4.17
N ALA A 139 5.34 -13.89 2.92
CA ALA A 139 5.84 -13.07 1.83
C ALA A 139 4.69 -12.67 0.90
N LEU A 140 4.87 -11.60 0.12
CA LEU A 140 3.98 -11.35 -1.02
C LEU A 140 4.14 -12.48 -2.04
N ASN A 141 3.03 -13.02 -2.53
CA ASN A 141 3.04 -13.87 -3.70
C ASN A 141 3.08 -12.99 -4.98
N PRO A 142 3.19 -13.56 -6.20
CA PRO A 142 3.24 -12.76 -7.43
C PRO A 142 2.02 -11.85 -7.65
N ILE A 143 0.82 -12.25 -7.21
CA ILE A 143 -0.38 -11.40 -7.28
C ILE A 143 -0.28 -10.25 -6.27
N GLY A 144 0.22 -10.50 -5.06
CA GLY A 144 0.49 -9.47 -4.06
C GLY A 144 1.46 -8.41 -4.58
N GLU A 145 2.60 -8.83 -5.13
CA GLU A 145 3.59 -7.94 -5.75
C GLU A 145 2.98 -7.06 -6.84
N LEU A 146 2.18 -7.64 -7.73
CA LEU A 146 1.52 -6.91 -8.80
C LEU A 146 0.45 -5.96 -8.26
N TYR A 147 -0.32 -6.40 -7.26
CA TYR A 147 -1.36 -5.60 -6.61
C TYR A 147 -0.79 -4.35 -5.95
N VAL A 148 0.33 -4.49 -5.21
CA VAL A 148 1.07 -3.36 -4.61
C VAL A 148 1.45 -2.35 -5.68
N PHE A 149 2.10 -2.80 -6.75
CA PHE A 149 2.60 -1.92 -7.79
C PHE A 149 1.48 -1.22 -8.56
N ALA A 150 0.46 -1.96 -9.00
CA ALA A 150 -0.65 -1.41 -9.75
C ALA A 150 -1.44 -0.40 -8.91
N THR A 151 -1.69 -0.72 -7.63
CA THR A 151 -2.39 0.20 -6.72
C THR A 151 -1.62 1.49 -6.56
N ARG A 152 -0.31 1.45 -6.29
CA ARG A 152 0.50 2.66 -6.18
C ARG A 152 0.53 3.46 -7.47
N THR A 153 0.66 2.80 -8.62
CA THR A 153 0.69 3.47 -9.92
C THR A 153 -0.63 4.17 -10.19
N GLN A 154 -1.75 3.48 -10.03
CA GLN A 154 -3.08 4.04 -10.24
C GLN A 154 -3.39 5.14 -9.23
N LEU A 155 -3.02 4.97 -7.95
CA LEU A 155 -3.17 6.03 -6.95
C LEU A 155 -2.32 7.25 -7.31
N ASN A 156 -1.09 7.09 -7.80
CA ASN A 156 -0.25 8.21 -8.21
C ASN A 156 -0.78 8.92 -9.46
N GLU A 157 -1.28 8.17 -10.45
CA GLU A 157 -1.92 8.74 -11.64
C GLU A 157 -3.21 9.46 -11.27
N THR A 158 -4.04 8.84 -10.44
CA THR A 158 -5.31 9.43 -9.99
C THR A 158 -5.05 10.62 -9.07
N ALA A 159 -4.05 10.58 -8.20
CA ALA A 159 -3.61 11.70 -7.37
C ALA A 159 -3.29 12.96 -8.18
N ARG A 160 -2.77 12.81 -9.41
CA ARG A 160 -2.54 13.95 -10.31
C ARG A 160 -3.83 14.53 -10.88
N GLN A 161 -4.94 13.80 -10.78
CA GLN A 161 -6.25 14.16 -11.33
C GLN A 161 -7.30 14.44 -10.25
N ILE A 162 -7.11 13.96 -9.02
CA ILE A 162 -7.98 14.22 -7.88
C ILE A 162 -7.83 15.68 -7.48
N SER A 163 -8.92 16.42 -7.58
CA SER A 163 -9.09 17.70 -6.90
C SER A 163 -9.95 17.44 -5.66
N LEU A 164 -9.30 17.36 -4.50
CA LEU A 164 -10.03 17.36 -3.22
C LEU A 164 -10.66 18.73 -3.02
N ALA A 165 -11.87 18.76 -2.46
CA ALA A 165 -12.47 20.02 -2.06
C ALA A 165 -11.61 20.66 -0.96
N GLU A 166 -11.40 21.97 -1.04
CA GLU A 166 -10.78 22.71 0.05
C GLU A 166 -11.70 22.72 1.27
N SER A 167 -11.14 22.51 2.45
CA SER A 167 -11.85 22.64 3.71
C SER A 167 -12.25 24.10 3.93
N SER A 168 -13.53 24.31 4.26
CA SER A 168 -14.04 25.61 4.69
C SER A 168 -13.67 25.98 6.13
N VAL A 169 -12.99 25.09 6.86
CA VAL A 169 -12.61 25.31 8.27
C VAL A 169 -11.32 26.14 8.32
N PRO A 170 -11.30 27.28 9.05
CA PRO A 170 -10.08 28.06 9.27
C PRO A 170 -8.97 27.25 9.93
N ILE A 171 -7.71 27.41 9.50
CA ILE A 171 -6.55 26.63 9.96
C ILE A 171 -6.41 26.62 11.49
N ASP A 172 -6.65 27.76 12.13
CA ASP A 172 -6.60 27.96 13.59
C ASP A 172 -7.67 27.16 14.36
N LYS A 173 -8.71 26.69 13.68
CA LYS A 173 -9.80 25.87 14.26
C LYS A 173 -9.69 24.38 13.93
N ARG A 174 -8.73 23.99 13.10
CA ARG A 174 -8.60 22.59 12.65
C ARG A 174 -7.99 21.67 13.72
N PHE A 175 -7.20 22.18 14.66
CA PHE A 175 -6.53 21.34 15.66
C PHE A 175 -7.15 21.48 17.04
N ILE A 176 -7.54 20.35 17.63
CA ILE A 176 -8.13 20.26 18.97
C ILE A 176 -7.32 19.28 19.80
N SER A 177 -6.52 19.78 20.74
CA SER A 177 -5.82 18.94 21.71
C SER A 177 -6.62 18.80 23.00
N ASN A 178 -6.67 17.59 23.54
CA ASN A 178 -7.23 17.38 24.87
C ASN A 178 -6.22 17.87 25.92
N GLU A 179 -6.59 18.90 26.67
CA GLU A 179 -5.66 19.68 27.49
C GLU A 179 -5.20 18.99 28.79
N SER A 180 -5.69 17.79 29.08
CA SER A 180 -5.54 17.13 30.37
C SER A 180 -4.20 16.43 30.59
N GLU A 181 -3.41 16.15 29.54
CA GLU A 181 -2.14 15.41 29.66
C GLU A 181 -0.91 16.30 29.46
N GLU A 182 -0.11 16.49 30.52
CA GLU A 182 1.09 17.34 30.48
C GLU A 182 2.16 16.83 29.49
N HIS A 183 2.26 15.50 29.33
CA HIS A 183 3.22 14.88 28.41
C HIS A 183 2.86 15.10 26.93
N SER A 184 1.58 14.98 26.57
CA SER A 184 1.12 15.25 25.20
C SER A 184 1.30 16.73 24.85
N LYS A 185 1.00 17.65 25.78
CA LYS A 185 1.26 19.10 25.62
C LYS A 185 2.73 19.40 25.32
N LYS A 186 3.66 18.84 26.11
CA LYS A 186 5.10 19.01 25.88
C LYS A 186 5.54 18.49 24.51
N PHE A 187 5.03 17.32 24.11
CA PHE A 187 5.33 16.71 22.82
C PHE A 187 4.78 17.54 21.65
N ILE A 188 3.52 17.97 21.71
CA ILE A 188 2.86 18.81 20.71
C ILE A 188 3.64 20.12 20.53
N ASN A 189 3.97 20.81 21.63
CA ASN A 189 4.72 22.07 21.57
C ASN A 189 6.10 21.88 20.96
N LYS A 190 6.80 20.79 21.31
CA LYS A 190 8.13 20.48 20.79
C LYS A 190 8.12 20.22 19.28
N HIS A 191 7.07 19.58 18.76
CA HIS A 191 6.96 19.14 17.37
C HIS A 191 5.87 19.90 16.60
N TRP A 192 5.54 21.12 17.01
CA TRP A 192 4.42 21.89 16.44
C TRP A 192 4.62 22.23 14.96
N SER A 193 5.84 22.59 14.55
CA SER A 193 6.17 22.90 13.15
C SER A 193 5.82 21.75 12.21
N ASP A 194 6.10 20.53 12.68
CA ASP A 194 5.93 19.28 11.97
C ASP A 194 4.46 18.89 11.88
N LEU A 195 3.77 18.98 13.01
CA LEU A 195 2.33 18.74 13.11
C LEU A 195 1.53 19.74 12.26
N ARG A 196 1.97 21.01 12.23
CA ARG A 196 1.34 22.08 11.46
C ARG A 196 1.31 21.80 9.96
N LYS A 197 2.34 21.14 9.40
CA LYS A 197 2.36 20.71 7.99
C LYS A 197 1.15 19.85 7.63
N ILE A 198 0.66 19.04 8.57
CA ILE A 198 -0.52 18.18 8.38
C ILE A 198 -1.80 19.00 8.54
N ILE A 199 -1.88 19.84 9.58
CA ILE A 199 -3.05 20.69 9.86
C ILE A 199 -3.38 21.63 8.68
N GLU A 200 -2.34 22.15 8.02
CA GLU A 200 -2.45 23.09 6.92
C GLU A 200 -2.80 22.45 5.57
N LEU A 201 -2.86 21.11 5.48
CA LEU A 201 -3.27 20.44 4.26
C LEU A 201 -4.69 20.89 3.86
N PRO A 202 -4.93 21.24 2.58
CA PRO A 202 -6.14 21.96 2.16
C PRO A 202 -7.43 21.17 2.41
N PHE A 203 -7.34 19.84 2.41
CA PHE A 203 -8.46 18.92 2.60
C PHE A 203 -8.72 18.51 4.05
N ILE A 204 -7.91 18.96 5.02
CA ILE A 204 -8.12 18.66 6.44
C ILE A 204 -9.17 19.61 7.01
N GLU A 205 -10.23 19.04 7.58
CA GLU A 205 -11.29 19.81 8.26
C GLU A 205 -11.05 19.88 9.76
N LYS A 206 -10.52 18.80 10.34
CA LYS A 206 -10.33 18.67 11.78
C LYS A 206 -9.28 17.63 12.12
N ILE A 207 -8.53 17.85 13.20
CA ILE A 207 -7.61 16.91 13.83
C ILE A 207 -7.84 16.99 15.33
N ILE A 208 -8.15 15.86 15.94
CA ILE A 208 -8.38 15.73 17.38
C ILE A 208 -7.36 14.76 17.97
N THR A 209 -6.66 15.15 19.03
CA THR A 209 -5.79 14.22 19.75
C THR A 209 -6.63 13.18 20.50
N SER A 210 -6.32 11.90 20.31
CA SER A 210 -7.03 10.79 20.96
C SER A 210 -6.19 10.05 22.01
N GLY A 211 -4.89 10.33 22.10
CA GLY A 211 -4.01 9.74 23.12
C GLY A 211 -2.52 9.99 22.86
N TYR A 212 -1.68 9.54 23.77
CA TYR A 212 -0.22 9.71 23.72
C TYR A 212 0.52 8.48 24.29
N SER A 213 1.70 8.18 23.74
CA SER A 213 2.64 7.19 24.29
C SER A 213 4.05 7.78 24.40
N ASP A 214 4.73 7.51 25.52
CA ASP A 214 6.08 7.98 25.82
C ASP A 214 7.21 7.12 25.22
N LYS A 215 6.86 5.96 24.64
CA LYS A 215 7.83 4.95 24.18
C LYS A 215 7.93 4.84 22.66
N PHE A 216 8.31 5.95 22.01
CA PHE A 216 8.62 5.93 20.59
C PHE A 216 9.83 6.82 20.26
N ASP A 217 10.77 6.26 19.50
CA ASP A 217 11.99 6.97 19.04
C ASP A 217 12.25 6.74 17.55
N ARG A 218 11.18 6.63 16.76
CA ARG A 218 11.26 6.62 15.30
C ARG A 218 10.51 7.80 14.74
N HIS A 219 11.06 8.39 13.69
CA HIS A 219 10.38 9.44 12.93
C HIS A 219 9.45 8.76 11.92
N ARG A 220 8.14 8.80 12.18
CA ARG A 220 7.15 8.19 11.30
C ARG A 220 5.83 8.95 11.38
N ILE A 221 5.08 8.91 10.29
CA ILE A 221 3.66 9.20 10.27
C ILE A 221 2.95 8.05 9.56
N THR A 222 1.84 7.59 10.13
CA THR A 222 0.96 6.61 9.48
C THR A 222 -0.48 7.10 9.56
N ALA A 223 -1.27 6.81 8.53
CA ALA A 223 -2.69 7.11 8.51
C ALA A 223 -3.49 5.88 8.08
N LYS A 224 -4.63 5.63 8.73
CA LYS A 224 -5.53 4.51 8.43
C LYS A 224 -6.97 4.94 8.41
N LYS A 225 -7.75 4.40 7.48
CA LYS A 225 -9.21 4.57 7.45
C LYS A 225 -9.85 4.09 8.75
N ILE A 226 -10.77 4.90 9.29
CA ILE A 226 -11.72 4.48 10.33
C ILE A 226 -13.08 4.28 9.67
N GLU A 227 -13.55 5.32 8.99
CA GLU A 227 -14.81 5.36 8.24
C GLU A 227 -14.66 6.42 7.12
N ASP A 228 -15.70 6.62 6.31
CA ASP A 228 -15.64 7.58 5.21
C ASP A 228 -15.35 8.99 5.72
N GLY A 229 -14.32 9.63 5.12
CA GLY A 229 -13.86 10.96 5.51
C GLY A 229 -13.07 11.02 6.83
N LYS A 230 -12.89 9.91 7.56
CA LYS A 230 -12.16 9.89 8.85
C LYS A 230 -10.97 8.94 8.88
N LEU A 231 -9.87 9.44 9.42
CA LEU A 231 -8.60 8.75 9.51
C LEU A 231 -8.06 8.73 10.94
N LYS A 232 -7.46 7.61 11.33
CA LYS A 232 -6.57 7.55 12.50
C LYS A 232 -5.15 7.89 12.04
N ILE A 233 -4.52 8.86 12.67
CA ILE A 233 -3.13 9.24 12.40
C ILE A 233 -2.26 8.88 13.62
N GLN A 234 -1.14 8.22 13.38
CA GLN A 234 -0.08 8.05 14.37
C GLN A 234 1.08 8.95 13.95
N PHE A 235 1.38 9.95 14.79
CA PHE A 235 2.46 10.89 14.56
C PHE A 235 3.56 10.65 15.58
N SER A 236 4.66 10.03 15.14
CA SER A 236 5.69 9.51 16.03
C SER A 236 7.02 10.23 15.83
N ARG A 237 7.59 10.76 16.91
CA ARG A 237 8.86 11.52 16.90
C ARG A 237 9.73 11.09 18.07
N LYS A 238 10.97 11.59 18.10
CA LYS A 238 11.82 11.44 19.28
C LYS A 238 11.13 11.97 20.54
N GLY A 239 10.86 11.04 21.44
CA GLY A 239 10.26 11.29 22.75
C GLY A 239 8.77 10.98 22.84
N GLY A 240 8.16 10.34 21.84
CA GLY A 240 6.79 9.84 21.95
C GLY A 240 6.03 9.66 20.64
N GLU A 241 4.80 9.18 20.76
CA GLU A 241 3.83 9.02 19.68
C GLU A 241 2.51 9.67 20.07
N LEU A 242 1.98 10.52 19.19
CA LEU A 242 0.69 11.17 19.32
C LEU A 242 -0.33 10.45 18.45
N TYR A 243 -1.42 10.00 19.07
CA TYR A 243 -2.56 9.41 18.37
C TYR A 243 -3.59 10.51 18.07
N MET A 244 -4.05 10.58 16.83
CA MET A 244 -5.01 11.58 16.38
C MET A 244 -6.10 10.95 15.52
N VAL A 245 -7.25 11.63 15.47
CA VAL A 245 -8.32 11.38 14.50
C VAL A 245 -8.45 12.61 13.63
N ALA A 246 -8.41 12.43 12.31
CA ALA A 246 -8.60 13.49 11.34
C ALA A 246 -9.92 13.31 10.57
N GLU A 247 -10.61 14.43 10.34
CA GLU A 247 -11.74 14.56 9.42
C GLU A 247 -11.27 15.29 8.17
N THR A 248 -11.73 14.83 7.00
CA THR A 248 -11.20 15.24 5.70
C THR A 248 -12.32 15.43 4.68
N THR A 249 -12.07 16.19 3.62
CA THR A 249 -13.06 16.42 2.56
C THR A 249 -13.21 15.25 1.57
N ALA A 250 -12.51 14.13 1.79
CA ALA A 250 -12.59 12.95 0.93
C ALA A 250 -13.96 12.28 0.99
N LYS A 251 -14.52 11.93 -0.18
CA LYS A 251 -15.89 11.42 -0.34
C LYS A 251 -15.97 9.94 -0.72
N ASN A 252 -14.86 9.33 -1.06
CA ASN A 252 -14.78 7.93 -1.48
C ASN A 252 -13.41 7.34 -1.12
N ASP A 253 -13.27 6.03 -1.23
CA ASP A 253 -12.04 5.31 -0.87
C ASP A 253 -10.81 5.77 -1.66
N LEU A 254 -10.99 6.16 -2.92
CA LEU A 254 -9.91 6.60 -3.78
C LEU A 254 -9.35 7.96 -3.34
N GLU A 255 -10.23 8.92 -3.04
CA GLU A 255 -9.88 10.21 -2.44
C GLU A 255 -9.23 10.01 -1.07
N LEU A 256 -9.75 9.09 -0.26
CA LEU A 256 -9.20 8.82 1.06
C LEU A 256 -7.80 8.18 0.99
N ALA A 257 -7.58 7.27 0.03
CA ALA A 257 -6.27 6.70 -0.25
C ALA A 257 -5.26 7.78 -0.66
N TYR A 258 -5.69 8.74 -1.48
CA TYR A 258 -4.88 9.89 -1.84
C TYR A 258 -4.55 10.75 -0.61
N VAL A 259 -5.53 11.07 0.23
CA VAL A 259 -5.32 11.80 1.50
C VAL A 259 -4.30 11.08 2.39
N ILE A 260 -4.42 9.77 2.58
CA ILE A 260 -3.46 8.95 3.35
C ILE A 260 -2.06 9.10 2.74
N SER A 261 -1.92 8.98 1.42
CA SER A 261 -0.63 9.10 0.73
C SER A 261 0.02 10.48 0.92
N VAL A 262 -0.77 11.55 0.92
CA VAL A 262 -0.27 12.92 1.13
C VAL A 262 0.16 13.12 2.58
N ILE A 263 -0.65 12.65 3.55
CA ILE A 263 -0.32 12.74 4.98
C ILE A 263 0.97 11.97 5.28
N GLU A 264 1.11 10.75 4.77
CA GLU A 264 2.30 9.91 4.99
C GLU A 264 3.53 10.41 4.22
N GLY A 265 3.31 11.07 3.08
CA GLY A 265 4.35 11.68 2.25
C GLY A 265 4.77 13.08 2.67
N CYS A 266 4.13 13.68 3.68
CA CYS A 266 4.63 14.92 4.27
C CYS A 266 6.08 14.69 4.69
N ASN A 267 7.02 15.45 4.11
CA ASN A 267 8.41 15.45 4.57
C ASN A 267 8.44 16.18 5.91
N ILE A 268 8.35 15.40 6.96
CA ILE A 268 8.31 15.94 8.31
C ILE A 268 9.70 15.93 8.93
#